data_AF-J8A6B7-F1
#
_entry.id   AF-J8A6B7-F1
#
_cell.length_a   1.000
_cell.length_b   1.000
_cell.length_c   1.000
_cell.angle_alpha   90.00
_cell.angle_beta   90.00
_cell.angle_gamma   90.00
#
_symmetry.space_group_name_H-M   'P 1'
#
loop_
_entity.id
_entity.type
_entity.pdbx_description
1 polymer ?
#
loop_
_entity_poly.entity_id
_entity_poly.type
_entity_poly.pdbx_seq_one_letter_code
_entity_poly.pdbx_strand_id
1 'polypeptide(L)'
;MKLLIGTLPIVLSFIFYLFALHPKIRITLHIFAYLALYVLGTIISINIYDVLIQNLVFMTSIHGILLNPLFLLAGAYIGIYTLYLILSQIIMKLMNIKNGA
;
A
#
# COMPACT_ATOMS: atom_id res chain seq x y z
N MET A 1 -7.44 -1.42 21.37
CA MET A 1 -7.57 -0.39 20.31
C MET A 1 -6.28 -0.23 19.51
N LYS A 2 -5.15 0.21 20.11
CA LYS A 2 -3.87 0.41 19.38
C LYS A 2 -3.30 -0.86 18.73
N LEU A 3 -3.41 -2.01 19.41
CA LEU A 3 -3.00 -3.31 18.86
C LEU A 3 -3.77 -3.68 17.58
N LEU A 4 -5.08 -3.40 17.53
CA LEU A 4 -5.92 -3.71 16.38
C LEU A 4 -5.43 -2.99 15.11
N ILE A 5 -5.01 -1.73 15.24
CA ILE A 5 -4.51 -0.91 14.12
C ILE A 5 -3.24 -1.53 13.51
N GLY A 6 -2.37 -2.12 14.33
CA GLY A 6 -1.14 -2.77 13.86
C GLY A 6 -1.35 -4.18 13.30
N THR A 7 -2.32 -4.94 13.84
CA THR A 7 -2.56 -6.33 13.42
C THR A 7 -3.43 -6.43 12.17
N LEU A 8 -4.33 -5.47 11.93
CA LEU A 8 -5.26 -5.49 10.79
C LEU A 8 -4.56 -5.59 9.42
N PRO A 9 -3.50 -4.80 9.12
CA PRO A 9 -2.83 -4.86 7.82
C PRO A 9 -2.13 -6.19 7.57
N ILE A 10 -1.64 -6.82 8.65
CA ILE A 10 -0.96 -8.13 8.59
C ILE A 10 -1.97 -9.22 8.23
N VAL A 11 -3.15 -9.22 8.89
CA VAL A 11 -4.23 -10.17 8.60
C VAL A 11 -4.77 -9.96 7.18
N LEU A 12 -4.99 -8.72 6.75
CA LEU A 12 -5.45 -8.41 5.39
C LEU A 12 -4.43 -8.84 4.32
N SER A 13 -3.14 -8.68 4.59
CA SER A 13 -2.07 -9.14 3.70
C SER A 13 -2.12 -10.66 3.48
N PHE A 14 -2.44 -11.43 4.53
CA PHE A 14 -2.64 -12.88 4.43
C PHE A 14 -3.89 -13.24 3.59
N ILE A 15 -4.98 -12.49 3.75
CA ILE A 15 -6.19 -12.66 2.95
C ILE A 15 -5.93 -12.35 1.48
N PHE A 16 -5.18 -11.28 1.19
CA PHE A 16 -4.76 -10.94 -0.18
C PHE A 16 -3.90 -12.03 -0.79
N TYR A 17 -3.03 -12.66 0.00
CA TYR A 17 -2.26 -13.82 -0.44
C TYR A 17 -3.15 -15.00 -0.85
N LEU A 18 -4.16 -15.34 -0.03
CA LEU A 18 -5.13 -16.38 -0.37
C LEU A 18 -5.90 -16.06 -1.66
N PHE A 19 -6.36 -14.83 -1.84
CA PHE A 19 -7.06 -14.43 -3.06
C PHE A 19 -6.16 -14.42 -4.30
N ALA A 20 -4.89 -14.13 -4.13
CA ALA A 20 -3.92 -14.11 -5.22
C ALA A 20 -3.48 -15.51 -5.70
N LEU A 21 -3.97 -16.60 -5.10
CA LEU A 21 -3.84 -17.94 -5.69
C LEU A 21 -4.49 -18.01 -7.07
N HIS A 22 -5.55 -17.21 -7.30
CA HIS A 22 -6.18 -17.12 -8.63
C HIS A 22 -5.46 -16.09 -9.51
N PRO A 23 -4.97 -16.49 -10.71
CA PRO A 23 -4.16 -15.60 -11.57
C PRO A 23 -4.92 -14.36 -12.04
N LYS A 24 -6.25 -14.47 -12.23
CA LYS A 24 -7.10 -13.33 -12.62
C LYS A 24 -7.16 -12.25 -11.54
N ILE A 25 -7.36 -12.67 -10.29
CA ILE A 25 -7.48 -11.75 -9.13
C ILE A 25 -6.15 -11.06 -8.88
N ARG A 26 -5.03 -11.79 -9.01
CA ARG A 26 -3.70 -11.21 -8.90
C ARG A 26 -3.47 -10.07 -9.88
N ILE A 27 -3.85 -10.22 -11.15
CA ILE A 27 -3.73 -9.15 -12.16
C ILE A 27 -4.57 -7.93 -11.78
N THR A 28 -5.80 -8.14 -11.33
CA THR A 28 -6.67 -7.06 -10.85
C THR A 28 -6.03 -6.31 -9.67
N LEU A 29 -5.46 -7.01 -8.70
CA LEU A 29 -4.75 -6.41 -7.56
C LEU A 29 -3.56 -5.55 -8.00
N HIS A 30 -2.77 -6.01 -8.98
CA HIS A 30 -1.68 -5.25 -9.59
C HIS A 30 -2.16 -3.95 -10.25
N ILE A 31 -3.26 -4.00 -11.02
CA ILE A 31 -3.83 -2.83 -11.70
C ILE A 31 -4.32 -1.81 -10.68
N PHE A 32 -5.05 -2.24 -9.65
CA PHE A 32 -5.49 -1.35 -8.58
C PHE A 32 -4.31 -0.78 -7.79
N ALA A 33 -3.24 -1.54 -7.59
CA ALA A 33 -2.02 -1.04 -6.92
C ALA A 33 -1.35 0.06 -7.74
N TYR A 34 -1.26 -0.12 -9.06
CA TYR A 34 -0.74 0.91 -9.96
C TYR A 34 -1.58 2.19 -9.89
N LEU A 35 -2.91 2.08 -9.97
CA LEU A 35 -3.82 3.22 -9.87
C LEU A 35 -3.72 3.91 -8.51
N ALA A 36 -3.70 3.15 -7.42
CA ALA A 36 -3.56 3.69 -6.07
C ALA A 36 -2.23 4.45 -5.93
N LEU A 37 -1.14 3.91 -6.46
CA LEU A 37 0.19 4.53 -6.36
C LEU A 37 0.27 5.82 -7.19
N TYR A 38 -0.39 5.86 -8.34
CA TYR A 38 -0.57 7.08 -9.11
C TYR A 38 -1.39 8.14 -8.35
N VAL A 39 -2.53 7.78 -7.76
CA VAL A 39 -3.35 8.70 -6.96
C VAL A 39 -2.58 9.20 -5.73
N LEU A 40 -1.86 8.32 -5.03
CA LEU A 40 -1.05 8.69 -3.88
C LEU A 40 0.05 9.67 -4.29
N GLY A 41 0.79 9.37 -5.35
CA GLY A 41 1.89 10.22 -5.84
C GLY A 41 1.40 11.58 -6.35
N THR A 42 0.27 11.63 -7.05
CA THR A 42 -0.31 12.89 -7.53
C THR A 42 -0.77 13.79 -6.39
N ILE A 43 -1.43 13.24 -5.36
CA ILE A 43 -1.81 13.99 -4.15
C ILE A 43 -0.56 14.56 -3.47
N ILE A 44 0.50 13.75 -3.28
CA ILE A 44 1.76 14.23 -2.71
C ILE A 44 2.35 15.35 -3.56
N SER A 45 2.42 15.18 -4.87
CA SER A 45 3.02 16.14 -5.79
C SER A 45 2.30 17.49 -5.77
N ILE A 46 0.96 17.49 -5.78
CA ILE A 46 0.16 18.72 -5.71
C ILE A 46 0.42 19.44 -4.39
N ASN A 47 0.45 18.71 -3.27
CA ASN A 47 0.70 19.34 -1.97
C ASN A 47 2.12 19.88 -1.84
N ILE A 48 3.13 19.19 -2.38
CA ILE A 48 4.51 19.71 -2.41
C ILE A 48 4.56 20.99 -3.25
N TYR A 49 3.91 21.01 -4.41
CA TYR A 49 3.81 22.19 -5.25
C TYR A 49 3.19 23.37 -4.49
N ASP A 50 2.05 23.17 -3.84
CA ASP A 50 1.37 24.20 -3.05
C ASP A 50 2.26 24.73 -1.91
N VAL A 51 2.97 23.85 -1.22
CA VAL A 51 3.90 24.24 -0.16
C VAL A 51 5.04 25.12 -0.69
N LEU A 52 5.61 24.76 -1.84
CA LEU A 52 6.71 25.51 -2.47
C LEU A 52 6.25 26.88 -3.02
N ILE A 53 5.09 26.94 -3.68
CA ILE A 53 4.57 28.19 -4.26
C ILE A 53 4.07 29.14 -3.17
N GLN A 54 3.37 28.61 -2.16
CA GLN A 54 2.70 29.43 -1.14
C GLN A 54 3.59 29.76 0.06
N ASN A 55 4.88 29.38 0.04
CA ASN A 55 5.81 29.51 1.18
C ASN A 55 5.22 28.96 2.50
N LEU A 56 4.39 27.91 2.42
CA LEU A 56 3.76 27.32 3.59
C LEU A 56 4.80 26.56 4.41
N VAL A 57 4.68 26.59 5.74
CA VAL A 57 5.50 25.74 6.59
C VAL A 57 4.97 24.31 6.48
N PHE A 58 5.82 23.40 6.02
CA PHE A 58 5.54 21.98 5.76
C PHE A 58 4.79 21.27 6.92
N MET A 59 4.94 21.77 8.16
CA MET A 59 4.38 21.23 9.38
C MET A 59 2.84 21.23 9.47
N THR A 60 2.11 22.15 8.81
CA THR A 60 0.63 22.19 8.90
C THR A 60 -0.08 21.49 7.73
N SER A 61 0.54 21.44 6.55
CA SER A 61 -0.04 20.80 5.36
C SER A 61 0.01 19.27 5.41
N ILE A 62 0.98 18.66 6.10
CA ILE A 62 1.04 17.18 6.22
C ILE A 62 -0.22 16.62 6.90
N HIS A 63 -0.75 17.28 7.93
CA HIS A 63 -1.99 16.81 8.57
C HIS A 63 -3.20 16.91 7.63
N GLY A 64 -3.25 17.91 6.76
CA GLY A 64 -4.29 18.00 5.72
C GLY A 64 -4.23 16.84 4.72
N ILE A 65 -3.02 16.44 4.31
CA ILE A 65 -2.78 15.29 3.42
C ILE A 65 -3.16 13.98 4.10
N LEU A 66 -2.70 13.80 5.35
CA LEU A 66 -2.98 12.59 6.13
C LEU A 66 -4.45 12.47 6.55
N LEU A 67 -5.24 13.55 6.48
CA LEU A 67 -6.68 13.54 6.68
C LEU A 67 -7.46 13.36 5.37
N ASN A 68 -6.80 13.45 4.21
CA ASN A 68 -7.46 13.27 2.92
C ASN A 68 -7.91 11.79 2.78
N PRO A 69 -9.22 11.51 2.63
CA PRO A 69 -9.72 10.14 2.58
C PRO A 69 -9.16 9.33 1.40
N LEU A 70 -8.93 9.98 0.25
CA LEU A 70 -8.36 9.32 -0.93
C LEU A 70 -6.90 8.97 -0.72
N PHE A 71 -6.14 9.86 -0.07
CA PHE A 71 -4.75 9.59 0.30
C PHE A 71 -4.66 8.41 1.29
N LEU A 72 -5.50 8.40 2.33
CA LEU A 72 -5.54 7.33 3.31
C LEU A 72 -5.95 5.99 2.70
N LEU A 73 -6.97 5.96 1.83
CA LEU A 73 -7.40 4.74 1.16
C LEU A 73 -6.32 4.21 0.21
N ALA A 74 -5.73 5.08 -0.61
CA ALA A 74 -4.66 4.69 -1.52
C ALA A 74 -3.42 4.19 -0.75
N GLY A 75 -3.02 4.91 0.31
CA GLY A 75 -1.91 4.53 1.17
C GLY A 75 -2.14 3.23 1.93
N ALA A 76 -3.34 3.02 2.47
CA ALA A 76 -3.71 1.77 3.13
C ALA A 76 -3.68 0.59 2.15
N TYR A 77 -4.24 0.75 0.95
CA TYR A 77 -4.23 -0.28 -0.08
C TYR A 77 -2.80 -0.64 -0.51
N ILE A 78 -1.97 0.35 -0.83
CA ILE A 78 -0.57 0.13 -1.22
C ILE A 78 0.23 -0.51 -0.09
N GLY A 79 0.01 -0.09 1.16
CA GLY A 79 0.67 -0.68 2.33
C GLY A 79 0.37 -2.17 2.46
N ILE A 80 -0.91 -2.54 2.45
CA ILE A 80 -1.35 -3.95 2.52
C ILE A 80 -0.83 -4.74 1.31
N TYR A 81 -0.94 -4.17 0.12
CA TYR A 81 -0.52 -4.81 -1.12
C TYR A 81 1.00 -5.06 -1.16
N THR A 82 1.80 -4.13 -0.65
CA THR A 82 3.27 -4.28 -0.56
C THR A 82 3.64 -5.38 0.43
N LEU A 83 2.98 -5.44 1.60
CA LEU A 83 3.14 -6.54 2.55
C LEU A 83 2.79 -7.89 1.92
N TYR A 84 1.71 -7.94 1.12
CA TYR A 84 1.31 -9.14 0.39
C TYR A 84 2.41 -9.57 -0.59
N LEU A 85 2.96 -8.62 -1.36
CA LEU A 85 4.01 -8.90 -2.35
C LEU A 85 5.26 -9.50 -1.68
N ILE A 86 5.71 -8.89 -0.57
CA ILE A 86 6.85 -9.37 0.21
C ILE A 86 6.58 -10.78 0.76
N LEU A 87 5.39 -10.99 1.35
CA LEU A 87 5.00 -12.30 1.88
C LEU A 87 4.98 -13.37 0.77
N SER A 88 4.43 -13.05 -0.39
CA SER A 88 4.39 -13.95 -1.53
C SER A 88 5.79 -14.33 -2.02
N GLN A 89 6.73 -13.39 -2.05
CA GLN A 89 8.12 -13.64 -2.43
C GLN A 89 8.84 -14.53 -1.41
N ILE A 90 8.63 -14.30 -0.12
CA ILE A 90 9.19 -15.12 0.97
C ILE A 90 8.70 -16.57 0.83
N ILE A 91 7.39 -16.78 0.67
CA ILE A 91 6.81 -18.12 0.55
C ILE A 91 7.30 -18.83 -0.72
N MET A 92 7.33 -18.13 -1.85
CA MET A 92 7.84 -18.70 -3.11
C MET A 92 9.30 -19.13 -2.97
N LYS A 93 10.14 -18.32 -2.31
CA LYS A 93 11.54 -18.65 -2.06
C LYS A 93 11.68 -19.87 -1.15
N LEU A 94 10.88 -19.96 -0.07
CA LEU A 94 10.86 -21.12 0.82
C LEU A 94 10.44 -22.41 0.10
N MET A 95 9.44 -22.33 -0.78
CA MET A 95 8.97 -23.47 -1.56
C MET A 95 10.01 -23.94 -2.57
N ASN A 96 10.72 -23.01 -3.21
CA ASN A 96 11.80 -23.34 -4.14
C ASN A 96 12.96 -24.05 -3.42
N ILE A 97 13.34 -23.60 -2.22
CA ILE A 97 14.35 -24.28 -1.38
C ILE A 97 13.92 -25.71 -1.05
N LYS A 98 12.65 -25.92 -0.70
CA LYS A 98 12.12 -27.25 -0.37
C LYS A 98 12.08 -28.21 -1.56
N ASN A 99 11.83 -27.69 -2.77
CA ASN A 99 11.75 -28.49 -4.00
C ASN A 99 13.11 -28.72 -4.69
N GLY A 100 14.16 -27.99 -4.26
CA GLY A 100 15.53 -28.11 -4.77
C GLY A 100 16.47 -28.91 -3.88
N ALA A 101 15.93 -29.66 -2.89
CA ALA A 101 16.66 -30.54 -1.98
C ALA A 101 16.23 -32.00 -2.16
#